data_AF-A0A6P1R9F1-F1
#
_entry.id   AF-A0A6P1R9F1-F1
#
_cell.length_a   1.000
_cell.length_b   1.000
_cell.length_c   1.000
_cell.angle_alpha   90.00
_cell.angle_beta   90.00
_cell.angle_gamma   90.00
#
_symmetry.space_group_name_H-M   'P 1'
#
loop_
_entity.id
_entity.type
_entity.pdbx_description
1 polymer ?
#
loop_
_entity_poly.entity_id
_entity_poly.type
_entity_poly.pdbx_seq_one_letter_code
_entity_poly.pdbx_strand_id
1 'polypeptide(L)'
;MAEDERDNDQAQKSGRSCAALIDRLRASKSRAEAADTTRGEQAGRLWAEKYADYQWLQRLADETCLRSQPFETLRAAIDPNEQIDPSEVHEICFGDDNDTSNEYIAGFIDGAVETFAGVRHEID
;
A
#
# COMPACT_ATOMS: atom_id res chain seq x y z
N MET A 1 0.29 2.15 -57.59
CA MET A 1 1.25 2.56 -56.54
C MET A 1 0.52 3.25 -55.37
N ALA A 2 -0.69 2.79 -55.00
CA ALA A 2 -1.57 3.45 -54.01
C ALA A 2 -2.12 2.48 -52.95
N GLU A 3 -1.58 1.24 -52.91
CA GLU A 3 -1.99 0.19 -51.97
C GLU A 3 -1.03 0.14 -50.76
N ASP A 4 0.25 0.48 -50.96
CA ASP A 4 1.29 0.50 -49.92
C ASP A 4 1.08 1.59 -48.84
N GLU A 5 0.49 2.74 -49.20
CA GLU A 5 0.25 3.83 -48.26
C GLU A 5 -0.91 3.53 -47.28
N ARG A 6 -1.87 2.68 -47.65
CA ARG A 6 -3.05 2.40 -46.79
C ARG A 6 -2.71 1.46 -45.64
N ASP A 7 -1.83 0.49 -45.88
CA ASP A 7 -1.36 -0.46 -44.86
C ASP A 7 -0.47 0.23 -43.82
N ASN A 8 0.40 1.16 -44.24
CA ASN A 8 1.27 1.91 -43.33
C ASN A 8 0.45 2.84 -42.39
N ASP A 9 -0.64 3.44 -42.89
CA ASP A 9 -1.52 4.33 -42.13
C ASP A 9 -2.37 3.57 -41.08
N GLN A 10 -2.82 2.35 -41.40
CA GLN A 10 -3.56 1.48 -40.47
C GLN A 10 -2.66 0.88 -39.38
N ALA A 11 -1.43 0.49 -39.73
CA ALA A 11 -0.44 0.02 -38.76
C ALA A 11 -0.04 1.13 -37.78
N GLN A 12 0.18 2.36 -38.26
CA GLN A 12 0.49 3.51 -37.41
C GLN A 12 -0.67 3.92 -36.48
N LYS A 13 -1.92 3.86 -36.95
CA LYS A 13 -3.11 4.15 -36.11
C LYS A 13 -3.31 3.10 -35.03
N SER A 14 -3.10 1.83 -35.34
CA SER A 14 -3.21 0.72 -34.38
C SER A 14 -2.10 0.77 -33.32
N GLY A 15 -0.85 1.07 -33.71
CA GLY A 15 0.26 1.26 -32.77
C GLY A 15 0.06 2.46 -31.83
N ARG A 16 -0.45 3.59 -32.35
CA ARG A 16 -0.83 4.77 -31.55
C ARG A 16 -1.98 4.48 -30.60
N SER A 17 -2.96 3.69 -31.02
CA SER A 17 -4.09 3.28 -30.18
C SER A 17 -3.66 2.35 -29.04
N CYS A 18 -2.74 1.41 -29.30
CA CYS A 18 -2.15 0.56 -28.26
C CYS A 18 -1.33 1.36 -27.25
N ALA A 19 -0.48 2.29 -27.73
CA ALA A 19 0.31 3.16 -26.85
C ALA A 19 -0.60 4.02 -25.95
N ALA A 20 -1.64 4.64 -26.52
CA ALA A 20 -2.60 5.43 -25.76
C ALA A 20 -3.38 4.58 -24.72
N LEU A 21 -3.68 3.32 -25.04
CA LEU A 21 -4.32 2.39 -24.10
C LEU A 21 -3.38 2.02 -22.95
N ILE A 22 -2.10 1.75 -23.24
CA ILE A 22 -1.08 1.47 -22.22
C ILE A 22 -0.91 2.66 -21.27
N ASP A 23 -0.80 3.88 -21.81
CA ASP A 23 -0.63 5.08 -20.98
C ASP A 23 -1.86 5.35 -20.11
N ARG A 24 -3.07 5.13 -20.66
CA ARG A 24 -4.31 5.20 -19.87
C ARG A 24 -4.31 4.17 -18.74
N LEU A 25 -3.91 2.92 -19.00
CA LEU A 25 -3.89 1.86 -17.99
C LEU A 25 -2.84 2.15 -16.91
N ARG A 26 -1.65 2.65 -17.28
CA ARG A 26 -0.62 3.08 -16.32
C ARG A 26 -1.14 4.21 -15.43
N ALA A 27 -1.77 5.22 -16.01
CA ALA A 27 -2.36 6.31 -15.26
C ALA A 27 -3.50 5.83 -14.34
N SER A 28 -4.32 4.89 -14.80
CA SER A 28 -5.38 4.28 -14.00
C SER A 28 -4.81 3.48 -12.82
N LYS A 29 -3.76 2.69 -13.06
CA LYS A 29 -3.07 1.91 -12.03
C LYS A 29 -2.47 2.83 -10.96
N SER A 30 -1.71 3.84 -11.37
CA SER A 30 -1.10 4.80 -10.44
C SER A 30 -2.12 5.54 -9.58
N ARG A 31 -3.31 5.86 -10.12
CA ARG A 31 -4.40 6.47 -9.33
C ARG A 31 -5.01 5.49 -8.34
N ALA A 32 -5.18 4.22 -8.72
CA ALA A 32 -5.69 3.19 -7.82
C ALA A 32 -4.72 2.96 -6.66
N GLU A 33 -3.42 2.82 -6.95
CA GLU A 33 -2.35 2.69 -5.96
C GLU A 33 -2.33 3.88 -4.99
N ALA A 34 -2.38 5.11 -5.49
CA ALA A 34 -2.41 6.30 -4.64
C ALA A 34 -3.68 6.37 -3.76
N ALA A 35 -4.83 5.97 -4.30
CA ALA A 35 -6.07 5.91 -3.53
C ALA A 35 -6.00 4.87 -2.40
N ASP A 36 -5.40 3.70 -2.68
CA ASP A 36 -5.17 2.66 -1.67
C ASP A 36 -4.22 3.13 -0.58
N THR A 37 -3.11 3.79 -0.95
CA THR A 37 -2.18 4.38 0.04
C THR A 37 -2.90 5.37 0.95
N THR A 38 -3.65 6.33 0.42
CA THR A 38 -4.40 7.30 1.25
C THR A 38 -5.45 6.60 2.13
N ARG A 39 -6.14 5.58 1.61
CA ARG A 39 -7.11 4.79 2.38
C ARG A 39 -6.42 4.04 3.52
N GLY A 40 -5.26 3.45 3.23
CA GLY A 40 -4.38 2.80 4.18
C GLY A 40 -3.97 3.74 5.30
N GLU A 41 -3.41 4.91 4.97
CA GLU A 41 -2.99 5.93 5.95
C GLU A 41 -4.09 6.28 6.94
N GLN A 42 -5.31 6.53 6.46
CA GLN A 42 -6.44 6.86 7.31
C GLN A 42 -6.80 5.70 8.25
N ALA A 43 -6.81 4.46 7.74
CA ALA A 43 -7.07 3.28 8.55
C ALA A 43 -5.97 3.04 9.59
N GLY A 44 -4.71 3.22 9.21
CA GLY A 44 -3.54 3.07 10.09
C GLY A 44 -3.55 4.04 11.25
N ARG A 45 -3.91 5.31 11.01
CA ARG A 45 -4.08 6.32 12.06
C ARG A 45 -5.16 5.90 13.06
N LEU A 46 -6.34 5.50 12.57
CA LEU A 46 -7.45 5.05 13.41
C LEU A 46 -7.10 3.79 14.21
N TRP A 47 -6.36 2.86 13.60
CA TRP A 47 -5.89 1.66 14.27
C TRP A 47 -4.90 1.99 15.38
N ALA A 48 -3.93 2.86 15.11
CA ALA A 48 -2.96 3.32 16.10
C ALA A 48 -3.62 3.99 17.32
N GLU A 49 -4.67 4.79 17.10
CA GLU A 49 -5.39 5.48 18.18
C GLU A 49 -6.23 4.55 19.05
N LYS A 50 -6.79 3.47 18.49
CA LYS A 50 -7.87 2.70 19.13
C LYS A 50 -7.50 1.29 19.54
N TYR A 51 -6.59 0.66 18.81
CA TYR A 51 -6.37 -0.78 18.90
C TYR A 51 -4.89 -1.15 19.06
N ALA A 52 -3.96 -0.37 18.51
CA ALA A 52 -2.56 -0.73 18.53
C ALA A 52 -1.93 -0.57 19.93
N ASP A 53 -1.18 -1.58 20.34
CA ASP A 53 -0.35 -1.47 21.54
C ASP A 53 0.89 -0.60 21.29
N TYR A 54 1.30 0.13 22.33
CA TYR A 54 2.49 1.00 22.31
C TYR A 54 3.74 0.29 21.76
N GLN A 55 3.97 -0.96 22.17
CA GLN A 55 5.13 -1.72 21.74
C GLN A 55 5.11 -2.06 20.24
N TRP A 56 3.93 -2.27 19.67
CA TRP A 56 3.80 -2.51 18.23
C TRP A 56 4.14 -1.25 17.44
N LEU A 57 3.57 -0.10 17.85
CA LEU A 57 3.84 1.20 17.24
C LEU A 57 5.32 1.60 17.37
N GLN A 58 5.93 1.33 18.52
CA GLN A 58 7.36 1.58 18.75
C GLN A 58 8.24 0.77 17.77
N ARG A 59 7.91 -0.50 17.51
CA ARG A 59 8.64 -1.35 16.56
C ARG A 59 8.39 -0.94 15.12
N LEU A 60 7.16 -0.53 14.77
CA LEU A 60 6.85 0.00 13.43
C LEU A 60 7.59 1.30 13.14
N ALA A 61 7.78 2.15 14.16
CA ALA A 61 8.51 3.40 14.04
C ALA A 61 10.03 3.24 14.03
N ASP A 62 10.55 2.03 14.31
CA ASP A 62 11.98 1.74 14.20
C ASP A 62 12.38 1.67 12.71
N GLU A 63 13.32 2.52 12.31
CA GLU A 63 13.80 2.62 10.92
C GLU A 63 14.47 1.34 10.40
N THR A 64 14.76 0.38 11.27
CA THR A 64 15.27 -0.95 10.90
C THR A 64 14.18 -1.89 10.36
N CYS A 65 12.90 -1.54 10.49
CA CYS A 65 11.78 -2.34 9.97
C CYS A 65 11.71 -2.26 8.42
N LEU A 66 11.85 -3.43 7.77
CA LEU A 66 11.98 -3.59 6.31
C LEU A 66 10.71 -3.15 5.55
N ARG A 67 10.70 -1.96 4.94
CA ARG A 67 9.53 -1.43 4.20
C ARG A 67 9.31 -1.99 2.78
N SER A 68 10.08 -2.98 2.34
CA SER A 68 9.93 -3.60 1.02
C SER A 68 8.84 -4.68 0.97
N GLN A 69 8.39 -5.18 2.13
CA GLN A 69 7.31 -6.16 2.27
C GLN A 69 6.37 -5.68 3.38
N PRO A 70 5.41 -4.78 3.07
CA PRO A 70 4.61 -4.08 4.08
C PRO A 70 3.92 -5.02 5.08
N PHE A 71 3.36 -6.13 4.61
CA PHE A 71 2.71 -7.09 5.51
C PHE A 71 3.69 -7.77 6.48
N GLU A 72 4.87 -8.15 6.01
CA GLU A 72 5.90 -8.74 6.88
C GLU A 72 6.47 -7.71 7.87
N THR A 73 6.56 -6.43 7.48
CA THR A 73 6.91 -5.34 8.41
C THR A 73 5.89 -5.27 9.56
N LEU A 74 4.60 -5.29 9.21
CA LEU A 74 3.51 -5.22 10.17
C LEU A 74 3.50 -6.43 11.10
N ARG A 75 3.68 -7.63 10.53
CA ARG A 75 3.78 -8.88 11.26
C ARG A 75 4.95 -8.89 12.22
N ALA A 76 6.15 -8.52 11.78
CA ALA A 76 7.33 -8.50 12.63
C ALA A 76 7.20 -7.52 13.82
N ALA A 77 6.43 -6.43 13.65
CA ALA A 77 6.17 -5.51 14.74
C ALA A 77 5.17 -6.06 15.78
N ILE A 78 4.10 -6.72 15.31
CA ILE A 78 3.04 -7.27 16.17
C ILE A 78 3.51 -8.56 16.86
N ASP A 79 4.09 -9.47 16.07
CA ASP A 79 4.51 -10.81 16.48
C ASP A 79 5.96 -11.10 16.03
N PRO A 80 6.95 -10.49 16.71
CA PRO A 80 8.37 -10.67 16.35
C PRO A 80 8.90 -12.10 16.56
N ASN A 81 8.15 -12.94 17.29
CA ASN A 81 8.55 -14.32 17.58
C ASN A 81 7.79 -15.35 16.71
N GLU A 82 6.96 -14.88 15.77
CA GLU A 82 6.18 -15.71 14.85
C GLU A 82 5.33 -16.78 15.57
N GLN A 83 4.75 -16.42 16.73
CA GLN A 83 3.89 -17.30 17.53
C GLN A 83 2.43 -17.29 17.09
N ILE A 84 2.04 -16.29 16.32
CA ILE A 84 0.68 -16.04 15.84
C ILE A 84 0.61 -16.35 14.34
N ASP A 85 -0.53 -16.90 13.91
CA ASP A 85 -0.76 -17.20 12.51
C ASP A 85 -0.84 -15.89 11.69
N PRO A 86 -0.25 -15.84 10.47
CA PRO A 86 -0.34 -14.65 9.62
C PRO A 86 -1.78 -14.15 9.39
N SER A 87 -2.76 -15.04 9.28
CA SER A 87 -4.16 -14.66 9.10
C SER A 87 -4.75 -13.99 10.35
N GLU A 88 -4.31 -14.38 11.54
CA GLU A 88 -4.73 -13.73 12.80
C GLU A 88 -4.11 -12.33 12.92
N VAL A 89 -2.86 -12.14 12.49
CA VAL A 89 -2.25 -10.79 12.39
C VAL A 89 -3.01 -9.90 11.40
N HIS A 90 -3.41 -10.48 10.27
CA HIS A 90 -4.21 -9.77 9.29
C HIS A 90 -5.57 -9.35 9.86
N GLU A 91 -6.26 -10.24 10.58
CA GLU A 91 -7.54 -9.94 11.24
C GLU A 91 -7.39 -8.85 12.32
N ILE A 92 -6.31 -8.86 13.11
CA ILE A 92 -6.02 -7.82 14.12
C ILE A 92 -5.91 -6.42 13.49
N CYS A 93 -5.35 -6.33 12.28
CA CYS A 93 -5.10 -5.05 11.61
C CYS A 93 -6.26 -4.60 10.71
N PHE A 94 -6.91 -5.54 10.03
CA PHE A 94 -7.82 -5.26 8.92
C PHE A 94 -9.21 -5.89 9.09
N GLY A 95 -9.43 -6.72 10.11
CA GLY A 95 -10.66 -7.48 10.31
C GLY A 95 -10.92 -8.45 9.16
N ASP A 96 -12.16 -8.51 8.67
CA ASP A 96 -12.57 -9.39 7.57
C ASP A 96 -12.19 -8.89 6.16
N ASP A 97 -11.46 -7.77 6.05
CA ASP A 97 -11.15 -7.13 4.76
C ASP A 97 -10.01 -7.86 4.03
N ASN A 98 -10.37 -8.81 3.16
CA ASN A 98 -9.41 -9.64 2.43
C ASN A 98 -8.73 -8.93 1.24
N ASP A 99 -9.13 -7.70 0.89
CA ASP A 99 -8.61 -6.98 -0.30
C ASP A 99 -7.65 -5.84 0.09
N THR A 100 -6.61 -6.21 0.83
CA THR A 100 -5.53 -5.30 1.24
C THR A 100 -4.36 -5.38 0.28
N SER A 101 -4.22 -4.39 -0.59
CA SER A 101 -3.05 -4.23 -1.47
C SER A 101 -1.79 -3.85 -0.68
N ASN A 102 -0.60 -4.05 -1.27
CA ASN A 102 0.65 -3.63 -0.62
C ASN A 102 0.69 -2.12 -0.41
N GLU A 103 0.13 -1.35 -1.36
CA GLU A 103 0.03 0.10 -1.30
C GLU A 103 -0.86 0.56 -0.15
N TYR A 104 -1.96 -0.18 0.11
CA TYR A 104 -2.81 0.03 1.27
C TYR A 104 -2.07 -0.26 2.57
N ILE A 105 -1.40 -1.42 2.68
CA ILE A 105 -0.68 -1.81 3.91
C ILE A 105 0.49 -0.85 4.18
N ALA A 106 1.20 -0.40 3.14
CA ALA A 106 2.26 0.59 3.28
C ALA A 106 1.71 1.92 3.83
N GLY A 107 0.62 2.43 3.25
CA GLY A 107 -0.06 3.61 3.77
C GLY A 107 -0.53 3.42 5.21
N PHE A 108 -1.08 2.25 5.54
CA PHE A 108 -1.50 1.90 6.90
C PHE A 108 -0.35 2.01 7.91
N ILE A 109 0.82 1.46 7.58
CA ILE A 109 2.00 1.57 8.44
C ILE A 109 2.41 3.04 8.60
N ASP A 110 2.45 3.80 7.51
CA ASP A 110 2.82 5.23 7.55
C ASP A 110 1.87 6.05 8.43
N GLY A 111 0.56 5.83 8.29
CA GLY A 111 -0.45 6.46 9.13
C GLY A 111 -0.31 6.10 10.61
N ALA A 112 -0.05 4.83 10.92
CA ALA A 112 0.14 4.37 12.30
C ALA A 112 1.40 4.98 12.94
N VAL A 113 2.52 5.02 12.20
CA VAL A 113 3.79 5.59 12.66
C VAL A 113 3.69 7.11 12.84
N GLU A 114 3.01 7.82 11.95
CA GLU A 114 2.77 9.26 12.06
C GLU A 114 1.96 9.60 13.31
N THR A 115 0.87 8.87 13.56
CA THR A 115 0.07 9.03 14.79
C THR A 115 0.94 8.80 16.03
N PHE A 116 1.75 7.73 16.03
CA PHE A 116 2.62 7.43 17.16
C PHE A 116 3.68 8.52 17.40
N ALA A 117 4.27 9.07 16.34
CA ALA A 117 5.23 10.18 16.45
C ALA A 117 4.59 11.43 17.07
N GLY A 118 3.32 11.70 16.74
CA GLY A 118 2.55 12.79 17.34
C GLY A 118 2.32 12.60 18.84
N VAL A 119 1.91 11.40 19.27
CA VAL A 119 1.63 11.10 20.68
C VAL A 119 2.91 11.01 21.51
N ARG A 120 4.00 10.44 20.97
CA ARG A 120 5.27 10.28 21.71
C ARG A 120 5.80 11.62 22.24
N HIS A 121 5.61 12.71 21.49
CA HIS A 121 6.01 14.04 21.91
C HIS A 121 5.23 14.57 23.14
N GLU A 122 4.08 13.99 23.48
CA GLU A 122 3.24 14.42 24.62
C GLU A 122 3.42 13.56 25.88
N ILE A 123 4.03 12.37 25.75
CA ILE A 123 4.20 11.40 26.85
C ILE A 123 5.65 11.21 27.30
N ASP A 124 6.62 11.82 26.60
CA ASP A 124 8.02 11.98 27.03
C ASP A 124 8.20 13.18 27.99
#